data_AF-A0A7W0R0R7-F1
#
_entry.id   AF-A0A7W0R0R7-F1
#
_cell.length_a   1.000
_cell.length_b   1.000
_cell.length_c   1.000
_cell.angle_alpha   90.00
_cell.angle_beta   90.00
_cell.angle_gamma   90.00
#
_symmetry.space_group_name_H-M   'P 1'
#
loop_
_entity.id
_entity.type
_entity.pdbx_description
1 polymer ?
#
loop_
_entity_poly.entity_id
_entity_poly.type
_entity_poly.pdbx_seq_one_letter_code
_entity_poly.pdbx_strand_id
1 'polypeptide(L)'
;RQVARARPGPPMARRHDVADHPRAVRAAAHRRDVDVYGDEAGLVVIGRGVAGRTELAVELFDATARSKGHGRRLLAAALGCRPEGERCWAQIAPGNAASLRSALAVGFVPIGAEVVIAPSS
;
A
#
# COMPACT_ATOMS: atom_id res chain seq x y z
N ARG A 1 10.11 4.33 -5.38
CA ARG A 1 9.44 4.95 -4.22
C ARG A 1 8.59 6.10 -4.69
N GLN A 2 7.39 6.18 -4.14
CA GLN A 2 6.46 7.30 -4.35
C GLN A 2 5.98 7.77 -2.99
N VAL A 3 5.62 9.05 -2.86
CA VAL A 3 5.09 9.63 -1.63
C VAL A 3 3.80 10.39 -1.90
N ALA A 4 2.85 10.31 -0.98
CA ALA A 4 1.64 11.11 -0.94
C ALA A 4 1.40 11.61 0.49
N ARG A 5 0.47 12.54 0.66
CA ARG A 5 -0.08 12.88 1.98
C ARG A 5 -1.38 12.12 2.20
N ALA A 6 -1.54 11.59 3.40
CA ALA A 6 -2.81 11.09 3.89
C ALA A 6 -3.87 12.18 3.79
N ARG A 7 -5.07 11.78 3.42
CA ARG A 7 -6.22 12.64 3.16
C ARG A 7 -7.49 11.81 3.27
N PRO A 8 -8.67 12.43 3.47
CA PRO A 8 -9.92 11.70 3.48
C PRO A 8 -10.05 10.77 2.28
N GLY A 9 -10.47 9.53 2.55
CA GLY A 9 -10.62 8.47 1.56
C GLY A 9 -11.86 7.64 1.86
N PRO A 10 -12.27 6.76 0.92
CA PRO A 10 -13.37 5.86 1.17
C PRO A 10 -13.09 4.99 2.40
N PRO A 11 -14.08 4.76 3.27
CA PRO A 11 -13.89 3.96 4.47
C PRO A 11 -13.49 2.53 4.11
N MET A 12 -12.67 1.92 4.96
CA MET A 12 -12.25 0.53 4.79
C MET A 12 -12.15 -0.17 6.13
N ALA A 13 -12.73 -1.36 6.21
CA ALA A 13 -12.71 -2.17 7.40
C ALA A 13 -11.32 -2.79 7.61
N ARG A 14 -10.90 -2.88 8.89
CA ARG A 14 -9.74 -3.68 9.29
C ARG A 14 -10.09 -5.16 9.10
N ARG A 15 -9.14 -5.94 8.55
CA ARG A 15 -9.32 -7.35 8.19
C ARG A 15 -8.27 -8.19 8.89
N HIS A 16 -8.64 -8.76 10.04
CA HIS A 16 -7.77 -9.67 10.80
C HIS A 16 -7.72 -11.08 10.20
N ASP A 17 -8.79 -11.48 9.52
CA ASP A 17 -8.96 -12.78 8.86
C ASP A 17 -7.99 -13.02 7.69
N VAL A 18 -7.35 -11.97 7.18
CA VAL A 18 -6.36 -12.04 6.09
C VAL A 18 -4.95 -11.64 6.55
N ALA A 19 -4.68 -11.68 7.86
CA ALA A 19 -3.35 -11.42 8.41
C ALA A 19 -2.28 -12.39 7.89
N ASP A 20 -2.67 -13.64 7.64
CA ASP A 20 -1.79 -14.69 7.08
C ASP A 20 -1.68 -14.64 5.55
N HIS A 21 -2.35 -13.69 4.88
CA HIS A 21 -2.22 -13.54 3.44
C HIS A 21 -0.76 -13.25 3.06
N PRO A 22 -0.20 -13.86 1.99
CA PRO A 22 1.22 -13.71 1.64
C PRO A 22 1.71 -12.27 1.58
N ARG A 23 0.86 -11.34 1.13
CA ARG A 23 1.14 -9.90 1.12
C ARG A 23 1.32 -9.29 2.51
N ALA A 24 0.47 -9.67 3.47
CA ALA A 24 0.52 -9.19 4.84
C ALA A 24 1.73 -9.77 5.57
N VAL A 25 1.96 -11.07 5.44
CA VAL A 25 3.17 -11.76 5.95
C VAL A 25 4.44 -11.11 5.41
N ARG A 26 4.51 -10.87 4.09
CA ARG A 26 5.66 -10.20 3.45
C ARG A 26 5.84 -8.77 3.93
N ALA A 27 4.78 -8.06 4.33
CA ALA A 27 4.91 -6.73 4.90
C ALA A 27 5.42 -6.79 6.35
N ALA A 28 4.90 -7.70 7.17
CA ALA A 28 5.31 -7.92 8.55
C ALA A 28 6.80 -8.30 8.67
N ALA A 29 7.35 -9.01 7.68
CA ALA A 29 8.78 -9.33 7.65
C ALA A 29 9.70 -8.09 7.49
N HIS A 30 9.18 -6.92 7.06
CA HIS A 30 10.00 -5.72 6.79
C HIS A 30 9.44 -4.43 7.39
N ARG A 31 8.33 -4.51 8.12
CA ARG A 31 7.63 -3.36 8.71
C ARG A 31 7.16 -3.73 10.10
N ARG A 32 7.15 -2.76 11.00
CA ARG A 32 6.49 -2.86 12.32
C ARG A 32 5.06 -2.34 12.24
N ASP A 33 4.26 -2.60 13.27
CA ASP A 33 2.92 -2.04 13.45
C ASP A 33 2.04 -2.23 12.21
N VAL A 34 1.99 -3.47 11.71
CA VAL A 34 1.29 -3.80 10.48
C VAL A 34 -0.21 -3.93 10.73
N ASP A 35 -0.95 -3.05 10.07
CA ASP A 35 -2.40 -3.10 9.96
C ASP A 35 -2.79 -3.62 8.57
N VAL A 36 -3.82 -4.47 8.53
CA VAL A 36 -4.43 -4.94 7.29
C VAL A 36 -5.88 -4.46 7.23
N TYR A 37 -6.25 -3.86 6.10
CA TYR A 37 -7.60 -3.43 5.76
C TYR A 37 -8.00 -4.07 4.44
N GLY A 38 -9.30 -4.14 4.13
CA GLY A 38 -9.70 -4.65 2.83
C GLY A 38 -11.19 -4.91 2.70
N ASP A 39 -11.56 -5.36 1.52
CA ASP A 39 -12.91 -5.76 1.12
C ASP A 39 -12.81 -6.90 0.10
N GLU A 40 -13.88 -7.19 -0.63
CA GLU A 40 -13.94 -8.29 -1.59
C GLU A 40 -13.00 -8.08 -2.78
N ALA A 41 -12.62 -6.83 -3.10
CA ALA A 41 -11.75 -6.55 -4.23
C ALA A 41 -10.26 -6.79 -3.91
N GLY A 42 -9.88 -6.72 -2.63
CA GLY A 42 -8.49 -6.85 -2.23
C GLY A 42 -8.19 -6.30 -0.84
N LEU A 43 -6.89 -6.17 -0.56
CA LEU A 43 -6.38 -5.73 0.72
C LEU A 43 -5.41 -4.54 0.60
N VAL A 44 -5.34 -3.79 1.69
CA VAL A 44 -4.42 -2.70 1.96
C VAL A 44 -3.60 -3.10 3.18
N VAL A 45 -2.28 -3.02 3.08
CA VAL A 45 -1.36 -3.27 4.19
C VAL A 45 -0.60 -1.99 4.50
N ILE A 46 -0.71 -1.53 5.74
CA ILE A 46 -0.07 -0.32 6.24
C ILE A 46 0.86 -0.70 7.38
N GLY A 47 2.08 -0.19 7.40
CA GLY A 47 2.98 -0.39 8.54
C GLY A 47 4.13 0.59 8.55
N ARG A 48 4.95 0.53 9.59
CA ARG A 48 6.14 1.37 9.79
C ARG A 48 7.37 0.69 9.19
N GLY A 49 7.87 1.20 8.07
CA GLY A 49 9.05 0.69 7.39
C GLY A 49 10.35 1.39 7.78
N VAL A 50 11.27 1.47 6.82
CA VAL A 50 12.59 2.12 6.98
C VAL A 50 12.42 3.52 7.55
N ALA A 51 13.22 3.86 8.57
CA ALA A 51 13.18 5.14 9.27
C ALA A 51 11.80 5.52 9.86
N GLY A 52 10.95 4.53 10.18
CA GLY A 52 9.63 4.76 10.79
C GLY A 52 8.58 5.32 9.83
N ARG A 53 8.85 5.32 8.52
CA ARG A 53 7.93 5.80 7.49
C ARG A 53 6.66 4.97 7.43
N THR A 54 5.52 5.63 7.21
CA THR A 54 4.25 4.93 6.91
C THR A 54 4.29 4.36 5.50
N GLU A 55 4.49 3.06 5.39
CA GLU A 55 4.59 2.35 4.12
C GLU A 55 3.28 1.62 3.82
N LEU A 56 2.77 1.84 2.61
CA LEU A 56 1.52 1.29 2.10
C LEU A 56 1.81 0.22 1.03
N ALA A 57 0.97 -0.80 0.99
CA ALA A 57 0.92 -1.77 -0.10
C ALA A 57 -0.54 -2.16 -0.37
N VAL A 58 -0.88 -2.40 -1.63
CA VAL A 58 -2.18 -2.94 -2.02
C VAL A 58 -2.00 -4.23 -2.80
N GLU A 59 -2.98 -5.13 -2.69
CA GLU A 59 -3.08 -6.37 -3.44
C GLU A 59 -4.54 -6.53 -3.87
N LEU A 60 -4.78 -6.88 -5.13
CA LEU A 60 -6.11 -7.27 -5.60
C LEU A 60 -6.23 -8.79 -5.51
N PHE A 61 -7.33 -9.30 -4.99
CA PHE A 61 -7.56 -10.75 -4.96
C PHE A 61 -7.78 -11.33 -6.36
N ASP A 62 -8.41 -10.55 -7.25
CA ASP A 62 -8.53 -10.88 -8.66
C ASP A 62 -7.64 -9.96 -9.50
N ALA A 63 -6.57 -10.55 -10.05
CA ALA A 63 -5.61 -9.86 -10.90
C ALA A 63 -6.19 -9.48 -12.29
N THR A 64 -7.31 -10.08 -12.70
CA THR A 64 -8.01 -9.73 -13.96
C THR A 64 -8.90 -8.49 -13.80
N ALA A 65 -9.28 -8.14 -12.56
CA ALA A 65 -10.08 -6.96 -12.24
C ALA A 65 -9.37 -5.60 -12.44
N ARG A 66 -8.17 -5.58 -13.05
CA ARG A 66 -7.32 -4.40 -13.28
C ARG A 66 -8.01 -3.27 -14.07
N SER A 67 -9.07 -3.55 -14.83
CA SER A 67 -9.82 -2.56 -15.60
C SER A 67 -10.82 -1.74 -14.79
N LYS A 68 -11.20 -2.15 -13.57
CA LYS A 68 -12.27 -1.51 -12.78
C LYS A 68 -11.80 -0.41 -11.81
N GLY A 69 -10.52 -0.01 -11.88
CA GLY A 69 -9.98 1.04 -11.00
C GLY A 69 -9.89 0.66 -9.52
N HIS A 70 -9.99 -0.63 -9.18
CA HIS A 70 -9.91 -1.11 -7.79
C HIS A 70 -8.58 -0.75 -7.12
N GLY A 71 -7.45 -0.84 -7.83
CA GLY A 71 -6.15 -0.43 -7.28
C GLY A 71 -6.11 1.04 -6.87
N ARG A 72 -6.71 1.93 -7.68
CA ARG A 72 -6.87 3.35 -7.34
C ARG A 72 -7.73 3.53 -6.10
N ARG A 73 -8.87 2.82 -6.01
CA ARG A 73 -9.77 2.87 -4.85
C ARG A 73 -9.09 2.40 -3.56
N LEU A 74 -8.39 1.28 -3.61
CA LEU A 74 -7.64 0.74 -2.47
C LEU A 74 -6.54 1.71 -2.00
N LEU A 75 -5.81 2.34 -2.93
CA LEU A 75 -4.80 3.34 -2.57
C LEU A 75 -5.42 4.61 -1.96
N ALA A 76 -6.57 5.06 -2.47
CA ALA A 76 -7.30 6.18 -1.87
C ALA A 76 -7.78 5.85 -0.45
N ALA A 77 -8.33 4.64 -0.24
CA ALA A 77 -8.71 4.17 1.09
C ALA A 77 -7.50 4.11 2.04
N ALA A 78 -6.37 3.60 1.56
CA ALA A 78 -5.13 3.50 2.34
C ALA A 78 -4.66 4.86 2.87
N LEU A 79 -4.78 5.92 2.07
CA LEU A 79 -4.48 7.29 2.50
C LEU A 79 -5.49 7.81 3.53
N GLY A 80 -6.76 7.38 3.45
CA GLY A 80 -7.82 7.71 4.40
C GLY A 80 -7.71 7.00 5.75
N CYS A 81 -6.95 5.91 5.82
CA CYS A 81 -6.75 5.21 7.09
C CYS A 81 -5.82 5.97 8.05
N ARG A 82 -5.02 6.95 7.58
CA ARG A 82 -3.98 7.63 8.36
C ARG A 82 -4.36 9.07 8.71
N PRO A 83 -3.81 9.64 9.80
CA PRO A 83 -3.98 11.04 10.15
C PRO A 83 -3.74 11.95 8.95
N GLU A 84 -4.65 12.89 8.72
CA GLU A 84 -4.58 13.81 7.59
C GLU A 84 -3.24 14.56 7.55
N GLY A 85 -2.66 14.67 6.36
CA GLY A 85 -1.36 15.31 6.14
C GLY A 85 -0.13 14.43 6.38
N GLU A 86 -0.26 13.27 7.05
CA GLU A 86 0.84 12.33 7.28
C GLU A 86 1.43 11.85 5.94
N ARG A 87 2.76 11.81 5.84
CA ARG A 87 3.43 11.28 4.65
C ARG A 87 3.27 9.76 4.59
N CYS A 88 2.85 9.27 3.44
CA CYS A 88 2.66 7.86 3.16
C CYS A 88 3.49 7.46 1.93
N TRP A 89 4.18 6.33 2.01
CA TRP A 89 5.08 5.85 0.97
C TRP A 89 4.56 4.58 0.31
N ALA A 90 4.80 4.45 -0.98
CA ALA A 90 4.51 3.23 -1.73
C ALA A 90 5.73 2.81 -2.56
N GLN A 91 5.96 1.50 -2.60
CA GLN A 91 6.95 0.86 -3.47
C GLN A 91 6.19 0.19 -4.61
N ILE A 92 6.44 0.65 -5.84
CA ILE A 92 5.88 0.08 -7.06
C ILE A 92 7.06 -0.35 -7.91
N ALA A 93 7.05 -1.62 -8.34
CA ALA A 93 8.10 -2.21 -9.15
C ALA A 93 8.23 -1.48 -10.51
N PRO A 94 9.45 -1.33 -11.04
CA PRO A 94 9.65 -0.90 -12.43
C PRO A 94 8.82 -1.77 -13.39
N GLY A 95 8.21 -1.17 -14.40
CA GLY A 95 7.36 -1.88 -15.36
C GLY A 95 5.92 -2.16 -14.91
N ASN A 96 5.59 -1.99 -13.62
CA ASN A 96 4.19 -2.08 -13.16
C ASN A 96 3.43 -0.77 -13.43
N ALA A 97 3.17 -0.53 -14.72
CA ALA A 97 2.51 0.69 -15.21
C ALA A 97 1.09 0.85 -14.64
N ALA A 98 0.38 -0.26 -14.39
CA ALA A 98 -0.98 -0.23 -13.85
C ALA A 98 -1.01 0.31 -12.41
N SER A 99 -0.15 -0.21 -11.52
CA SER A 99 -0.04 0.28 -10.16
C SER A 99 0.52 1.71 -10.12
N LEU A 100 1.47 2.05 -11.00
CA LEU A 100 1.99 3.41 -11.13
C LEU A 100 0.87 4.40 -11.47
N ARG A 101 0.08 4.14 -12.52
CA ARG A 101 -1.06 5.00 -12.89
C ARG A 101 -2.08 5.13 -11.76
N SER A 102 -2.36 4.04 -11.06
CA SER A 102 -3.30 4.05 -9.93
C SER A 102 -2.81 4.94 -8.78
N ALA A 103 -1.50 4.91 -8.48
CA ALA A 103 -0.89 5.74 -7.44
C ALA A 103 -0.85 7.22 -7.84
N LEU A 104 -0.43 7.54 -9.07
CA LEU A 104 -0.44 8.92 -9.59
C LEU A 104 -1.85 9.52 -9.52
N ALA A 105 -2.87 8.74 -9.86
CA ALA A 105 -4.27 9.18 -9.82
C ALA A 105 -4.79 9.54 -8.42
N VAL A 106 -4.11 9.13 -7.35
CA VAL A 106 -4.47 9.50 -5.97
C VAL A 106 -3.46 10.45 -5.31
N GLY A 107 -2.57 11.06 -6.10
CA GLY A 107 -1.67 12.11 -5.63
C GLY A 107 -0.32 11.61 -5.11
N PHE A 108 0.07 10.37 -5.39
CA PHE A 108 1.46 9.96 -5.21
C PHE A 108 2.35 10.65 -6.23
N VAL A 109 3.52 11.08 -5.80
CA VAL A 109 4.59 11.60 -6.67
C VAL A 109 5.81 10.67 -6.61
N PRO A 110 6.41 10.29 -7.76
CA PRO A 110 7.66 9.55 -7.78
C PRO A 110 8.82 10.37 -7.21
N ILE A 111 9.66 9.77 -6.37
CA ILE A 111 10.80 10.46 -5.74
C ILE A 111 12.14 9.76 -5.96
N GLY A 112 12.14 8.55 -6.53
CA GLY A 112 13.37 7.79 -6.81
C GLY A 112 13.20 6.28 -6.59
N ALA A 113 14.27 5.52 -6.79
CA ALA A 113 14.33 4.10 -6.47
C ALA A 113 15.00 3.90 -5.09
N GLU A 114 14.58 2.86 -4.36
CA GLU A 114 15.21 2.47 -3.09
C GLU A 114 15.29 0.96 -3.07
N VAL A 115 16.47 0.42 -2.77
CA VAL A 115 16.73 -1.01 -2.58
C VAL A 115 17.06 -1.22 -1.11
N VAL A 116 16.38 -2.18 -0.48
CA VAL A 116 16.68 -2.61 0.89
C VAL A 116 17.50 -3.88 0.78
N ILE A 117 18.74 -3.82 1.27
CA ILE A 117 19.64 -4.97 1.34
C ILE A 117 19.53 -5.52 2.76
N ALA A 118 19.08 -6.76 2.89
CA ALA A 118 19.09 -7.48 4.16
C ALA A 118 20.29 -8.45 4.18
N PRO A 119 20.88 -8.75 5.34
CA PRO A 119 21.90 -9.78 5.45
C PRO A 119 21.35 -11.11 4.91
N SER A 120 22.19 -11.90 4.25
CA SER A 120 21.94 -13.32 4.10
C SER A 120 22.00 -13.94 5.49
N SER A 121 20.87 -14.46 5.95
CA SER A 121 20.76 -15.27 7.17
C SER A 121 21.76 -16.41 7.20
#